data_AF-A0A4U0ZSL5-F1
#
_entry.id   AF-A0A4U0ZSL5-F1
#
_cell.length_a   1.000
_cell.length_b   1.000
_cell.length_c   1.000
_cell.angle_alpha   90.00
_cell.angle_beta   90.00
_cell.angle_gamma   90.00
#
_symmetry.space_group_name_H-M   'P 1'
#
loop_
_entity.id
_entity.type
_entity.pdbx_description
1 polymer ?
#
loop_
_entity_poly.entity_id
_entity_poly.type
_entity_poly.pdbx_seq_one_letter_code
_entity_poly.pdbx_strand_id
1 'polypeptide(L)'
;MKNLKNSRAKDAGSSKSNWREKYLAKILSATVVILLSSPLGAMAMVEQFVLDFNDSHIRGYQGEGATIFLKKSLKEQYPWLNLSRLELHNVVLVAKSKKGRGGAELRVGNWVTPMAEVDGNPRRFHNSDRSSFDRIRLWNPSKNSQGEWQIGLHGNLIVRKVVLMVENHSPRDYQKRGRGKSW
;
A
#
# COMPACT_ATOMS: atom_id res chain seq x y z
N MET A 1 -5.41 -63.03 -29.47
CA MET A 1 -6.57 -63.47 -28.66
C MET A 1 -7.54 -62.30 -28.62
N LYS A 2 -8.45 -62.14 -29.59
CA LYS A 2 -9.81 -62.73 -29.72
C LYS A 2 -10.69 -62.60 -28.46
N ASN A 3 -11.81 -61.88 -28.68
CA ASN A 3 -13.15 -61.95 -28.06
C ASN A 3 -13.57 -60.74 -27.22
N LEU A 4 -14.81 -60.22 -27.26
CA LEU A 4 -16.05 -60.42 -28.04
C LEU A 4 -16.95 -59.23 -27.63
N LYS A 5 -17.41 -58.40 -28.57
CA LYS A 5 -18.85 -58.22 -28.95
C LYS A 5 -19.89 -58.38 -27.83
N ASN A 6 -20.64 -57.30 -27.59
CA ASN A 6 -22.11 -57.23 -27.51
C ASN A 6 -22.50 -55.73 -27.49
N SER A 7 -23.26 -55.12 -28.41
CA SER A 7 -24.48 -55.48 -29.16
C SER A 7 -25.77 -55.47 -28.31
N ARG A 8 -26.47 -54.31 -28.26
CA ARG A 8 -27.94 -54.16 -28.39
C ARG A 8 -28.30 -52.67 -28.21
N ALA A 9 -28.83 -52.03 -29.26
CA ALA A 9 -30.26 -51.88 -29.61
C ALA A 9 -30.75 -50.49 -29.13
N LYS A 10 -30.89 -49.54 -30.05
CA LYS A 10 -32.14 -49.23 -30.78
C LYS A 10 -33.27 -48.90 -29.80
N ASP A 11 -33.58 -47.62 -29.70
CA ASP A 11 -34.96 -47.17 -29.77
C ASP A 11 -35.06 -45.87 -30.56
N ALA A 12 -35.89 -45.95 -31.60
CA ALA A 12 -36.32 -44.88 -32.45
C ALA A 12 -37.65 -44.37 -31.90
N GLY A 13 -37.73 -43.07 -31.62
CA GLY A 13 -38.93 -42.42 -31.09
C GLY A 13 -39.11 -41.04 -31.72
N SER A 14 -39.54 -41.04 -32.98
CA SER A 14 -40.04 -39.89 -33.73
C SER A 14 -41.13 -39.14 -32.97
N SER A 15 -40.93 -37.86 -32.65
CA SER A 15 -42.04 -36.91 -32.41
C SER A 15 -41.89 -35.69 -33.33
N LYS A 16 -42.75 -35.69 -34.35
CA LYS A 16 -43.00 -34.57 -35.27
C LYS A 16 -43.94 -33.56 -34.60
N SER A 17 -43.91 -32.32 -35.12
CA SER A 17 -44.88 -31.23 -34.92
C SER A 17 -44.53 -30.32 -33.72
N ASN A 18 -44.42 -28.98 -33.83
CA ASN A 18 -45.14 -28.05 -34.69
C ASN A 18 -44.26 -26.89 -35.18
N TRP A 19 -44.27 -26.67 -36.49
CA TRP A 19 -43.54 -25.65 -37.25
C TRP A 19 -44.41 -24.39 -37.47
N ARG A 20 -45.49 -24.24 -36.68
CA ARG A 20 -46.50 -23.18 -36.77
C ARG A 20 -46.43 -22.14 -35.64
N GLU A 21 -45.35 -22.09 -34.87
CA GLU A 21 -45.04 -20.98 -33.94
C GLU A 21 -43.81 -20.17 -34.40
N LYS A 22 -43.59 -20.13 -35.71
CA LYS A 22 -42.71 -19.15 -36.32
C LYS A 22 -43.60 -18.11 -36.98
N TYR A 23 -43.37 -16.85 -36.64
CA TYR A 23 -44.01 -15.64 -37.17
C TYR A 23 -45.38 -15.30 -36.57
N LEU A 24 -45.41 -14.53 -35.48
CA LEU A 24 -46.35 -13.39 -35.24
C LEU A 24 -46.21 -12.79 -33.81
N ALA A 25 -45.02 -12.26 -33.46
CA ALA A 25 -44.89 -11.27 -32.38
C ALA A 25 -43.58 -10.46 -32.54
N LYS A 26 -43.48 -9.74 -33.66
CA LYS A 26 -42.55 -8.61 -33.80
C LYS A 26 -43.18 -7.39 -33.12
N ILE A 27 -43.10 -7.25 -31.79
CA ILE A 27 -43.35 -5.95 -31.12
C ILE A 27 -42.42 -5.83 -29.91
N LEU A 28 -41.52 -4.84 -29.99
CA LEU A 28 -40.88 -4.08 -28.90
C LEU A 28 -40.28 -4.85 -27.73
N SER A 29 -38.98 -5.11 -27.80
CA SER A 29 -38.11 -5.00 -26.61
C SER A 29 -36.67 -4.73 -27.05
N ALA A 30 -36.46 -3.53 -27.60
CA ALA A 30 -35.14 -2.90 -27.59
C ALA A 30 -34.81 -2.51 -26.14
N THR A 31 -34.58 -3.51 -25.28
CA THR A 31 -34.12 -3.26 -23.91
C THR A 31 -32.63 -3.05 -24.00
N VAL A 32 -32.28 -1.78 -24.12
CA VAL A 32 -30.94 -1.23 -23.99
C VAL A 32 -30.37 -1.67 -22.63
N VAL A 33 -29.61 -2.75 -22.61
CA VAL A 33 -28.78 -3.14 -21.46
C VAL A 33 -27.51 -2.29 -21.51
N ILE A 34 -27.65 -1.00 -21.20
CA ILE A 34 -26.51 -0.18 -20.75
C ILE A 34 -26.25 -0.63 -19.31
N LEU A 35 -25.55 -1.76 -19.16
CA LEU A 35 -24.90 -2.10 -17.91
C LEU A 35 -23.76 -1.11 -17.72
N LEU A 36 -24.10 0.01 -17.11
CA LEU A 36 -23.33 0.74 -16.11
C LEU A 36 -21.83 0.41 -16.16
N SER A 37 -21.15 0.90 -17.20
CA SER A 37 -19.71 1.13 -17.15
C SER A 37 -19.51 2.32 -16.22
N SER A 38 -19.74 2.13 -14.93
CA SER A 38 -19.31 3.07 -13.91
C SER A 38 -17.81 3.22 -14.15
N PRO A 39 -17.32 4.41 -14.52
CA PRO A 39 -15.89 4.63 -14.51
C PRO A 39 -15.49 4.38 -13.07
N LEU A 40 -14.84 3.25 -12.81
CA LEU A 40 -14.06 3.04 -11.61
C LEU A 40 -13.04 4.18 -11.66
N GLY A 41 -13.40 5.30 -11.06
CA GLY A 41 -12.48 6.40 -10.86
C GLY A 41 -11.25 5.77 -10.28
N ALA A 42 -10.12 5.94 -10.96
CA ALA A 42 -8.84 5.46 -10.48
C ALA A 42 -8.57 6.18 -9.15
N MET A 43 -9.09 5.61 -8.07
CA MET A 43 -8.80 6.00 -6.72
C MET A 43 -7.33 5.71 -6.58
N ALA A 44 -6.55 6.77 -6.35
CA ALA A 44 -5.16 6.67 -5.98
C ALA A 44 -5.00 5.58 -4.92
N MET A 45 -4.42 4.44 -5.31
CA MET A 45 -4.27 3.31 -4.42
C MET A 45 -3.12 3.62 -3.46
N VAL A 46 -3.46 3.87 -2.19
CA VAL A 46 -2.47 3.99 -1.13
C VAL A 46 -1.96 2.59 -0.82
N GLU A 47 -0.69 2.36 -1.13
CA GLU A 47 0.04 1.14 -0.86
C GLU A 47 0.80 1.25 0.46
N GLN A 48 0.94 0.12 1.17
CA GLN A 48 1.61 0.07 2.46
C GLN A 48 2.88 -0.79 2.36
N PHE A 49 4.03 -0.19 2.67
CA PHE A 49 5.30 -0.89 2.78
C PHE A 49 5.74 -0.96 4.25
N VAL A 50 6.15 -2.15 4.70
CA VAL A 50 6.66 -2.35 6.05
C VAL A 50 8.17 -2.54 5.97
N LEU A 51 8.90 -1.64 6.60
CA LEU A 51 10.34 -1.75 6.80
C LEU A 51 10.62 -2.35 8.18
N ASP A 52 11.16 -3.56 8.19
CA ASP A 52 11.54 -4.22 9.44
C ASP A 52 12.92 -3.73 9.92
N PHE A 53 13.03 -3.46 11.22
CA PHE A 53 14.27 -3.07 11.89
C PHE A 53 14.65 -4.03 13.01
N ASN A 54 13.91 -5.13 13.22
CA ASN A 54 14.24 -6.21 14.16
C ASN A 54 14.60 -5.70 15.58
N ASP A 55 13.80 -4.77 16.11
CA ASP A 55 14.05 -4.13 17.42
C ASP A 55 15.45 -3.50 17.53
N SER A 56 15.92 -2.87 16.45
CA SER A 56 17.22 -2.18 16.41
C SER A 56 17.34 -1.11 17.49
N HIS A 57 18.44 -1.19 18.24
CA HIS A 57 18.78 -0.21 19.28
C HIS A 57 19.41 1.02 18.63
N ILE A 58 18.69 2.14 18.66
CA ILE A 58 19.17 3.42 18.18
C ILE A 58 19.52 4.31 19.37
N ARG A 59 20.76 4.82 19.40
CA ARG A 59 21.23 5.77 20.40
C ARG A 59 21.86 6.95 19.67
N GLY A 60 21.42 8.16 20.03
CA GLY A 60 22.18 9.35 19.65
C GLY A 60 23.56 9.33 20.29
N TYR A 61 24.60 9.65 19.51
CA TYR A 61 25.96 9.82 20.01
C TYR A 61 26.20 11.31 20.28
N GLN A 62 26.77 11.65 21.45
CA GLN A 62 27.17 13.03 21.79
C GLN A 62 26.07 14.11 21.67
N GLY A 63 24.80 13.71 21.79
CA GLY A 63 23.65 14.61 21.63
C GLY A 63 23.15 14.75 20.20
N GLU A 64 23.83 14.16 19.22
CA GLU A 64 23.35 14.07 17.84
C GLU A 64 22.22 13.04 17.73
N GLY A 65 21.18 13.39 16.97
CA GLY A 65 20.11 12.47 16.62
C GLY A 65 20.60 11.39 15.64
N ALA A 66 19.94 10.24 15.65
CA ALA A 66 20.14 9.22 14.63
C ALA A 66 19.15 9.41 13.49
N THR A 67 19.52 9.00 12.27
CA THR A 67 18.69 9.19 11.08
C THR A 67 18.40 7.87 10.38
N ILE A 68 17.12 7.59 10.13
CA ILE A 68 16.68 6.48 9.28
C ILE A 68 16.39 7.02 7.88
N PHE A 69 17.15 6.56 6.88
CA PHE A 69 16.94 6.90 5.47
C PHE A 69 15.88 5.96 4.86
N LEU A 70 14.65 6.45 4.70
CA LEU A 70 13.49 5.62 4.33
C LEU A 70 13.60 5.07 2.91
N LYS A 71 13.98 5.90 1.93
CA LYS A 71 14.18 5.46 0.54
C LYS A 71 15.25 4.38 0.42
N LYS A 72 16.37 4.55 1.14
CA LYS A 72 17.46 3.56 1.18
C LYS A 72 16.99 2.24 1.78
N SER A 73 16.39 2.29 2.96
CA SER A 73 15.85 1.11 3.67
C SER A 73 14.80 0.38 2.83
N LEU A 74 13.97 1.13 2.10
CA LEU A 74 12.96 0.57 1.23
C LEU A 74 13.56 -0.09 -0.02
N LYS A 75 14.62 0.48 -0.60
CA LYS A 75 15.35 -0.16 -1.71
C LYS A 75 16.04 -1.45 -1.28
N GLU A 76 16.57 -1.48 -0.06
CA GLU A 76 17.24 -2.66 0.51
C GLU A 76 16.25 -3.82 0.71
N GLN A 77 15.04 -3.54 1.23
CA GLN A 77 14.03 -4.57 1.49
C GLN A 77 13.17 -4.92 0.26
N TYR A 78 12.97 -3.97 -0.67
CA TYR A 78 12.13 -4.10 -1.86
C TYR A 78 12.89 -3.66 -3.13
N PRO A 79 13.91 -4.43 -3.59
CA PRO A 79 14.83 -4.00 -4.65
C PRO A 79 14.17 -3.79 -6.03
N TRP A 80 13.03 -4.42 -6.30
CA TRP A 80 12.28 -4.23 -7.55
C TRP A 80 11.50 -2.91 -7.63
N LEU A 81 11.36 -2.20 -6.51
CA LEU A 81 10.52 -1.00 -6.46
C LEU A 81 11.22 0.19 -7.12
N ASN A 82 10.43 0.95 -7.89
CA ASN A 82 10.86 2.20 -8.49
C ASN A 82 10.47 3.41 -7.62
N LEU A 83 11.42 3.86 -6.80
CA LEU A 83 11.21 4.93 -5.83
C LEU A 83 10.86 6.30 -6.43
N SER A 84 11.14 6.54 -7.71
CA SER A 84 10.85 7.83 -8.35
C SER A 84 9.35 8.05 -8.62
N ARG A 85 8.55 6.98 -8.52
CA ARG A 85 7.09 7.01 -8.76
C ARG A 85 6.26 7.04 -7.49
N LEU A 86 6.91 7.02 -6.33
CA LEU A 86 6.23 6.97 -5.05
C LEU A 86 6.09 8.37 -4.47
N GLU A 87 4.88 8.70 -4.07
CA GLU A 87 4.60 9.85 -3.21
C GLU A 87 4.33 9.35 -1.79
N LEU A 88 5.00 9.92 -0.80
CA LEU A 88 4.81 9.59 0.60
C LEU A 88 3.53 10.25 1.10
N HIS A 89 2.63 9.49 1.71
CA HIS A 89 1.43 10.05 2.35
C HIS A 89 1.70 10.29 3.83
N ASN A 90 2.08 9.23 4.55
CA ASN A 90 2.47 9.32 5.95
C ASN A 90 3.35 8.12 6.34
N VAL A 91 3.94 8.24 7.52
CA VAL A 91 4.77 7.22 8.13
C VAL A 91 4.18 6.84 9.48
N VAL A 92 4.16 5.55 9.81
CA VAL A 92 3.88 5.07 11.16
C VAL A 92 5.16 4.43 11.70
N LEU A 93 5.79 5.12 12.65
CA LEU A 93 6.95 4.63 13.38
C LEU A 93 6.47 3.76 14.55
N VAL A 94 6.99 2.54 14.64
CA VAL A 94 6.75 1.65 15.79
C VAL A 94 8.04 1.56 16.59
N ALA A 95 8.09 2.29 17.70
CA ALA A 95 9.29 2.45 18.51
C ALA A 95 8.95 2.60 19.99
N LYS A 96 9.97 2.61 20.85
CA LYS A 96 9.82 2.97 22.26
C LYS A 96 11.08 3.62 22.80
N SER A 97 10.90 4.54 23.74
CA SER A 97 12.00 5.23 24.42
C SER A 97 12.38 4.56 25.73
N LYS A 98 13.68 4.58 26.08
CA LYS A 98 14.14 4.07 27.39
C LYS A 98 13.65 4.93 28.54
N LYS A 99 13.55 6.26 28.35
CA LYS A 99 13.23 7.22 29.42
C LYS A 99 11.85 7.88 29.24
N GLY A 100 11.09 7.49 28.22
CA GLY A 100 9.80 8.13 27.91
C GLY A 100 9.93 9.60 27.55
N ARG A 101 11.02 9.96 26.86
CA ARG A 101 11.31 11.30 26.32
C ARG A 101 12.04 11.20 24.98
N GLY A 102 11.70 10.16 24.22
CA GLY A 102 12.27 10.02 22.87
C GLY A 102 11.64 11.04 21.94
N GLY A 103 12.35 11.42 20.89
CA GLY A 103 11.81 12.30 19.85
C GLY A 103 11.88 11.63 18.49
N ALA A 104 10.87 11.87 17.64
CA ALA A 104 10.88 11.49 16.24
C ALA A 104 10.32 12.63 15.37
N GLU A 105 11.00 12.95 14.28
CA GLU A 105 10.52 13.91 13.27
C GLU A 105 10.69 13.33 11.87
N LEU A 106 9.78 13.67 10.95
CA LEU A 106 9.83 13.26 9.55
C LEU A 106 10.34 14.42 8.70
N ARG A 107 11.42 14.18 7.96
CA ARG A 107 11.97 15.09 6.95
C ARG A 107 11.71 14.56 5.54
N VAL A 108 11.17 15.43 4.69
CA VAL A 108 10.89 15.15 3.28
C VAL A 108 11.42 16.31 2.44
N GLY A 109 12.62 16.13 1.90
CA GLY A 109 13.39 17.19 1.26
C GLY A 109 13.73 18.32 2.24
N ASN A 110 13.22 19.52 1.97
CA ASN A 110 13.44 20.71 2.79
C ASN A 110 12.38 20.91 3.89
N TRP A 111 11.39 20.02 3.96
CA TRP A 111 10.27 20.13 4.90
C TRP A 111 10.45 19.16 6.05
N VAL A 112 10.19 19.60 7.28
CA VAL A 112 10.34 18.82 8.51
C VAL A 112 9.07 18.95 9.34
N THR A 113 8.59 17.86 9.94
CA THR A 113 7.48 17.90 10.89
C THR A 113 7.94 18.41 12.26
N PRO A 114 7.04 18.92 13.12
CA PRO A 114 7.36 19.06 14.53
C PRO A 114 7.83 17.73 15.14
N MET A 115 8.68 17.83 16.17
CA MET A 115 9.14 16.68 16.95
C MET A 115 7.95 16.02 17.65
N ALA A 116 7.68 14.77 17.33
CA ALA A 116 6.72 13.93 18.04
C ALA A 116 7.41 13.19 19.18
N GLU A 117 6.76 13.12 20.34
CA GLU A 117 7.26 12.34 21.46
C GLU A 117 7.11 10.84 21.20
N VAL A 118 8.13 10.08 21.60
CA VAL A 118 8.12 8.61 21.61
C VAL A 118 7.99 8.13 23.04
N ASP A 119 6.83 7.56 23.35
CA ASP A 119 6.54 7.05 24.67
C ASP A 119 7.47 5.89 25.05
N GLY A 120 7.61 5.70 26.36
CA GLY A 120 8.58 4.75 26.87
C GLY A 120 8.46 4.50 28.36
N ASN A 121 8.83 3.29 28.77
CA ASN A 121 8.92 2.90 30.18
C ASN A 121 10.26 2.17 30.41
N PRO A 122 11.14 2.69 31.28
CA PRO A 122 12.43 2.07 31.57
C PRO A 122 12.33 0.59 31.98
N ARG A 123 11.29 0.22 32.74
CA ARG A 123 11.07 -1.16 33.21
C ARG A 123 10.63 -2.12 32.09
N ARG A 124 10.07 -1.60 31.00
CA ARG A 124 9.61 -2.37 29.83
C ARG A 124 10.47 -2.16 28.59
N PHE A 125 11.60 -1.46 28.73
CA PHE A 125 12.44 -1.10 27.59
C PHE A 125 12.99 -2.34 26.87
N HIS A 126 13.31 -3.42 27.60
CA HIS A 126 13.79 -4.66 26.99
C HIS A 126 12.67 -5.68 26.70
N ASN A 127 11.41 -5.37 26.97
CA ASN A 127 10.29 -6.28 26.70
C ASN A 127 9.95 -6.31 25.20
N SER A 128 9.89 -7.49 24.57
CA SER A 128 9.51 -7.64 23.15
C SER A 128 8.00 -7.57 22.87
N ASP A 129 7.15 -7.42 23.88
CA ASP A 129 5.70 -7.37 23.72
C ASP A 129 5.25 -6.20 22.83
N ARG A 130 4.35 -6.47 21.88
CA ARG A 130 3.79 -5.47 20.95
C ARG A 130 3.11 -4.30 21.66
N SER A 131 2.60 -4.49 22.87
CA SER A 131 1.96 -3.46 23.68
C SER A 131 2.95 -2.52 24.37
N SER A 132 4.25 -2.87 24.41
CA SER A 132 5.30 -2.02 24.97
C SER A 132 5.83 -0.97 23.97
N PHE A 133 5.38 -1.03 22.72
CA PHE A 133 5.79 -0.13 21.65
C PHE A 133 4.71 0.91 21.38
N ASP A 134 5.15 2.13 21.24
CA ASP A 134 4.37 3.26 20.77
C ASP A 134 4.23 3.22 19.24
N ARG A 135 3.19 3.88 18.72
CA ARG A 135 2.85 3.96 17.30
C ARG A 135 2.61 5.42 16.92
N ILE A 136 3.65 6.04 16.40
CA ILE A 136 3.64 7.47 16.10
C ILE A 136 3.37 7.65 14.62
N ARG A 137 2.32 8.40 14.31
CA ARG A 137 2.00 8.78 12.93
C ARG A 137 2.64 10.12 12.61
N LEU A 138 3.54 10.13 11.63
CA LEU A 138 4.19 11.32 11.10
C LEU A 138 3.61 11.60 9.70
N TRP A 139 2.91 12.73 9.55
CA TRP A 139 2.32 13.14 8.28
C TRP A 139 3.39 13.74 7.37
N ASN A 140 3.32 13.47 6.06
CA ASN A 140 4.26 14.07 5.12
C ASN A 140 4.10 15.60 5.12
N PRO A 141 5.14 16.37 5.49
CA PRO A 141 5.07 17.83 5.52
C PRO A 141 5.19 18.44 4.10
N SER A 142 5.60 17.67 3.10
CA SER A 142 5.77 18.10 1.70
C SER A 142 4.58 17.70 0.84
N LYS A 143 4.15 18.58 -0.08
CA LYS A 143 3.04 18.31 -1.01
C LYS A 143 3.37 17.32 -2.13
N ASN A 144 4.65 17.18 -2.50
CA ASN A 144 5.07 16.41 -3.68
C ASN A 144 6.05 15.27 -3.35
N SER A 145 6.38 15.10 -2.07
CA SER A 145 7.29 14.06 -1.58
C SER A 145 8.67 14.02 -2.25
N GLN A 146 9.12 15.13 -2.84
CA GLN A 146 10.41 15.18 -3.53
C GLN A 146 11.57 15.27 -2.53
N GLY A 147 12.75 14.78 -2.94
CA GLY A 147 13.97 14.79 -2.14
C GLY A 147 14.13 13.57 -1.22
N GLU A 148 14.95 13.73 -0.20
CA GLU A 148 15.27 12.68 0.77
C GLU A 148 14.11 12.44 1.73
N TRP A 149 13.88 11.18 2.09
CA TRP A 149 12.89 10.81 3.10
C TRP A 149 13.64 10.25 4.31
N GLN A 150 13.55 10.95 5.44
CA GLN A 150 14.34 10.66 6.63
C GLN A 150 13.46 10.74 7.87
N ILE A 151 13.68 9.84 8.83
CA ILE A 151 13.18 10.01 10.20
C ILE A 151 14.37 10.39 11.06
N GLY A 152 14.33 11.60 11.63
CA GLY A 152 15.24 12.01 12.69
C GLY A 152 14.76 11.44 14.02
N LEU A 153 15.67 10.83 14.78
CA LEU A 153 15.40 10.15 16.04
C LEU A 153 16.28 10.70 17.15
N HIS A 154 15.67 11.06 18.27
CA HIS A 154 16.37 11.64 19.42
C HIS A 154 16.21 10.78 20.67
N GLY A 155 17.33 10.54 21.36
CA GLY A 155 17.39 9.81 22.62
C GLY A 155 17.86 8.36 22.47
N ASN A 156 17.34 7.51 23.36
CA ASN A 156 17.70 6.09 23.46
C ASN A 156 16.45 5.26 23.17
N LEU A 157 16.39 4.73 21.96
CA LEU A 157 15.19 4.19 21.33
C LEU A 157 15.42 2.75 20.88
N ILE A 158 14.37 1.95 20.91
CA ILE A 158 14.30 0.70 20.15
C ILE A 158 13.28 0.90 19.04
N VAL A 159 13.69 0.69 17.80
CA VAL A 159 12.84 0.80 16.62
C VAL A 159 12.53 -0.61 16.12
N ARG A 160 11.25 -0.96 16.13
CA ARG A 160 10.79 -2.27 15.64
C ARG A 160 10.62 -2.27 14.15
N LYS A 161 9.80 -1.33 13.66
CA LYS A 161 9.47 -1.22 12.24
C LYS A 161 9.00 0.18 11.88
N VAL A 162 9.08 0.49 10.60
CA VAL A 162 8.52 1.70 10.01
C VAL A 162 7.53 1.28 8.93
N VAL A 163 6.30 1.77 9.03
CA VAL A 163 5.27 1.53 8.02
C VAL A 163 5.13 2.79 7.17
N LEU A 164 5.39 2.67 5.87
CA LEU A 164 5.19 3.74 4.90
C LEU A 164 3.84 3.54 4.22
N MET A 165 3.03 4.59 4.21
CA MET A 165 1.84 4.68 3.36
C MET A 165 2.21 5.57 2.19
N VAL A 166 2.22 5.01 0.98
CA VAL A 166 2.66 5.70 -0.24
C VAL A 166 1.61 5.58 -1.33
N GLU A 167 1.55 6.57 -2.19
CA GLU A 167 0.76 6.56 -3.41
C GLU A 167 1.68 6.30 -4.60
N ASN A 168 1.29 5.37 -5.48
CA ASN A 168 2.05 5.06 -6.69
C ASN A 168 1.43 5.79 -7.89
N HIS A 169 2.15 6.78 -8.41
CA HIS A 169 1.69 7.54 -9.56
C HIS A 169 1.94 6.77 -10.86
N SER A 170 0.89 6.65 -11.68
CA SER A 170 1.08 6.19 -13.05
C SER A 170 1.89 7.24 -13.81
N PRO A 171 2.82 6.84 -14.71
CA PRO A 171 3.54 7.78 -15.57
C PRO A 171 2.62 8.75 -16.34
N ARG A 172 1.36 8.35 -16.59
CA ARG A 172 0.35 9.20 -17.25
C ARG A 172 -0.10 10.39 -16.39
N ASP A 173 -0.11 10.25 -15.06
CA ASP A 173 -0.59 11.30 -14.15
C ASP A 173 0.41 12.45 -14.03
N TYR A 174 1.70 12.14 -14.20
CA TYR A 174 2.78 13.13 -14.17
C TYR A 174 2.67 14.14 -15.33
N GLN A 175 2.27 13.70 -16.53
CA GLN A 175 2.10 14.59 -17.68
C GLN A 175 0.94 15.58 -17.52
N LYS A 176 -0.12 15.21 -16.79
CA LYS A 176 -1.27 16.10 -16.54
C LYS A 176 -0.93 17.20 -15.53
N ARG A 177 -0.15 16.90 -14.49
CA ARG A 177 0.25 17.90 -13.47
C ARG A 177 1.19 18.98 -14.02
N GLY A 178 2.04 18.65 -15.00
CA GLY A 178 3.00 19.59 -15.59
C GLY A 178 2.43 20.59 -16.61
N ARG A 179 1.26 20.32 -17.22
CA ARG A 179 0.69 21.18 -18.28
C ARG A 179 -0.17 22.35 -17.80
N GLY A 180 -0.41 22.49 -16.49
CA GLY A 180 -1.38 23.43 -15.96
C GLY A 180 -0.85 24.75 -15.40
N LYS A 181 0.48 24.98 -15.38
CA LYS A 181 1.07 26.19 -14.78
C LYS A 181 2.31 26.66 -15.55
N SER A 182 2.10 27.30 -16.70
CA SER A 182 3.03 28.34 -17.16
C SER A 182 2.66 29.62 -16.41
N TRP A 183 3.53 30.08 -15.52
CA TRP A 183 3.51 31.45 -15.02
C TRP A 183 4.15 32.37 -16.04
#